data_AF-A0A653J2T2-F1
#
_entry.id   AF-A0A653J2T2-F1
#
_cell.length_a   1.000
_cell.length_b   1.000
_cell.length_c   1.000
_cell.angle_alpha   90.00
_cell.angle_beta   90.00
_cell.angle_gamma   90.00
#
_symmetry.space_group_name_H-M   'P 1'
#
loop_
_entity.id
_entity.type
_entity.pdbx_description
1 polymer ?
#
loop_
_entity_poly.entity_id
_entity_poly.type
_entity_poly.pdbx_seq_one_letter_code
_entity_poly.pdbx_strand_id
1 'polypeptide(L)'
;MPIPIEKVLEAAQKAGFDSELKVAACLSVAGWNANQNVYFVDKDEGKGRELDVAAYRIFNGVDEKPEVTCVINLLIEVKKTADPFIFYSNKPRSYEGPRGFGLFNWSNTEPPGPLGYKGIERSRPFKNPEHLARSYAAFRDGKTNQIQSGILSAFKAAIHEQERCDETYSDVSGDICFFIPMMVVEGPLYECFFEEGADTLSAREVDEVVYMQNYHSENYGRVSNGVFIMTLRAFPAKLVELTQWGESMLATMVENRDKVKRKKPLGSTISPNPAQ
;
A
#
# COMPACT_ATOMS: atom_id res chain seq x y z
N MET A 1 -32.39 31.95 -12.98
CA MET A 1 -31.11 32.48 -13.49
C MET A 1 -30.07 31.37 -13.37
N PRO A 2 -29.27 31.09 -14.41
CA PRO A 2 -28.20 30.09 -14.32
C PRO A 2 -27.13 30.55 -13.32
N ILE A 3 -26.55 29.60 -12.58
CA ILE A 3 -25.44 29.87 -11.66
C ILE A 3 -24.16 30.01 -12.50
N PRO A 4 -23.35 31.08 -12.33
CA PRO A 4 -22.06 31.22 -13.02
C PRO A 4 -21.12 30.06 -12.70
N ILE A 5 -20.38 29.56 -13.70
CA ILE A 5 -19.51 28.39 -13.56
C ILE A 5 -18.40 28.61 -12.53
N GLU A 6 -17.92 29.85 -12.40
CA GLU A 6 -16.87 30.24 -11.46
C GLU A 6 -17.33 30.01 -10.01
N LYS A 7 -18.60 30.31 -9.71
CA LYS A 7 -19.17 30.06 -8.37
C LYS A 7 -19.31 28.57 -8.07
N VAL A 8 -19.56 27.75 -9.09
CA VAL A 8 -19.58 26.29 -8.95
C VAL A 8 -18.19 25.76 -8.64
N LEU A 9 -17.15 26.26 -9.34
CA LEU A 9 -15.76 25.87 -9.09
C LEU A 9 -15.28 26.29 -7.70
N GLU A 10 -15.57 27.52 -7.27
CA GLU A 10 -15.24 27.97 -5.91
C GLU A 10 -15.92 27.11 -4.84
N ALA A 11 -17.19 26.77 -5.03
CA ALA A 11 -17.92 25.89 -4.11
C ALA A 11 -17.31 24.49 -4.06
N ALA A 12 -16.94 23.92 -5.22
CA ALA A 12 -16.31 22.60 -5.30
C ALA A 12 -14.93 22.58 -4.61
N GLN A 13 -14.11 23.62 -4.83
CA GLN A 13 -12.80 23.75 -4.18
C GLN A 13 -12.90 23.92 -2.66
N LYS A 14 -13.95 24.60 -2.20
CA LYS A 14 -14.24 24.77 -0.76
C LYS A 14 -14.77 23.51 -0.11
N ALA A 15 -15.49 22.66 -0.85
CA ALA A 15 -16.01 21.40 -0.36
C ALA A 15 -14.91 20.36 -0.05
N GLY A 16 -13.69 20.54 -0.59
CA GLY A 16 -12.52 19.72 -0.28
C GLY A 16 -12.36 18.46 -1.13
N PHE A 17 -13.35 18.14 -1.98
CA PHE A 17 -13.33 16.98 -2.87
C PHE A 17 -12.35 17.11 -4.05
N ASP A 18 -11.79 18.31 -4.28
CA ASP A 18 -10.83 18.52 -5.36
C ASP A 18 -9.52 17.76 -5.14
N SER A 19 -9.13 17.53 -3.88
CA SER A 19 -7.95 16.72 -3.54
C SER A 19 -8.11 15.26 -3.98
N GLU A 20 -9.28 14.66 -3.72
CA GLU A 20 -9.59 13.28 -4.12
C GLU A 20 -9.61 13.14 -5.65
N LEU A 21 -10.24 14.11 -6.35
CA LEU A 21 -10.24 14.15 -7.80
C LEU A 21 -8.82 14.28 -8.38
N LYS A 22 -7.94 15.09 -7.76
CA LYS A 22 -6.52 15.19 -8.18
C LYS A 22 -5.78 13.85 -7.99
N VAL A 23 -6.01 13.15 -6.88
CA VAL A 23 -5.42 11.83 -6.63
C VAL A 23 -5.88 10.82 -7.68
N ALA A 24 -7.19 10.75 -7.94
CA ALA A 24 -7.76 9.87 -8.97
C ALA A 24 -7.23 10.20 -10.37
N ALA A 25 -7.09 11.49 -10.71
CA ALA A 25 -6.50 11.93 -11.96
C ALA A 25 -5.03 11.51 -12.09
N CYS A 26 -4.23 11.65 -11.02
CA CYS A 26 -2.82 11.20 -11.00
C CYS A 26 -2.71 9.69 -11.25
N LEU A 27 -3.57 8.90 -10.61
CA LEU A 27 -3.66 7.45 -10.80
C LEU A 27 -3.98 7.09 -12.25
N SER A 28 -5.02 7.71 -12.81
CA SER A 28 -5.45 7.47 -14.20
C SER A 28 -4.34 7.81 -15.21
N VAL A 29 -3.68 8.97 -15.05
CA VAL A 29 -2.53 9.36 -15.88
C VAL A 29 -1.37 8.37 -15.77
N ALA A 30 -1.15 7.81 -14.58
CA ALA A 30 -0.13 6.80 -14.35
C ALA A 30 -0.53 5.38 -14.82
N GLY A 31 -1.73 5.18 -15.38
CA GLY A 31 -2.23 3.89 -15.86
C GLY A 31 -2.74 2.95 -14.77
N TRP A 32 -3.15 3.49 -13.62
CA TRP A 32 -3.80 2.75 -12.54
C TRP A 32 -5.32 2.81 -12.70
N ASN A 33 -6.01 1.72 -12.34
CA ASN A 33 -7.48 1.73 -12.23
C ASN A 33 -7.85 2.29 -10.87
N ALA A 34 -8.60 3.39 -10.83
CA ALA A 34 -9.01 4.06 -9.60
C ALA A 34 -10.52 4.00 -9.41
N ASN A 35 -10.95 3.61 -8.21
CA ASN A 35 -12.32 3.65 -7.73
C ASN A 35 -12.38 4.62 -6.56
N GLN A 36 -13.30 5.58 -6.60
CA GLN A 36 -13.53 6.53 -5.51
C GLN A 36 -14.71 6.06 -4.64
N ASN A 37 -14.75 6.50 -3.37
CA ASN A 37 -15.85 6.23 -2.44
C ASN A 37 -16.10 4.72 -2.23
N VAL A 38 -15.02 3.98 -1.98
CA VAL A 38 -15.06 2.51 -1.86
C VAL A 38 -15.48 2.14 -0.43
N TYR A 39 -16.43 1.22 -0.31
CA TYR A 39 -16.92 0.81 1.01
C TYR A 39 -16.25 -0.48 1.50
N PHE A 40 -15.88 -0.50 2.77
CA PHE A 40 -15.44 -1.71 3.48
C PHE A 40 -16.16 -1.84 4.82
N VAL A 41 -16.19 -3.04 5.39
CA VAL A 41 -16.77 -3.25 6.73
C VAL A 41 -15.66 -3.17 7.78
N ASP A 42 -15.75 -2.19 8.68
CA ASP A 42 -14.89 -2.13 9.86
C ASP A 42 -15.33 -3.20 10.86
N LYS A 43 -14.47 -4.19 11.08
CA LYS A 43 -14.79 -5.33 11.93
C LYS A 43 -14.97 -4.94 13.40
N ASP A 44 -14.35 -3.85 13.86
CA ASP A 44 -14.47 -3.43 15.26
C ASP A 44 -15.84 -2.81 15.55
N GLU A 45 -16.42 -2.12 14.57
CA GLU A 45 -17.70 -1.43 14.74
C GLU A 45 -18.88 -2.16 14.09
N GLY A 46 -18.62 -3.13 13.22
CA GLY A 46 -19.64 -3.80 12.41
C GLY A 46 -20.34 -2.86 11.43
N LYS A 47 -19.67 -1.78 11.00
CA LYS A 47 -20.24 -0.72 10.17
C LYS A 47 -19.50 -0.59 8.85
N GLY A 48 -20.25 -0.22 7.81
CA GLY A 48 -19.67 0.25 6.56
C GLY A 48 -18.89 1.53 6.80
N ARG A 49 -17.66 1.57 6.30
CA ARG A 49 -16.79 2.73 6.21
C ARG A 49 -16.51 3.02 4.75
N GLU A 50 -16.35 4.29 4.42
CA GLU A 50 -15.98 4.74 3.09
C GLU A 50 -14.48 5.06 3.10
N LEU A 51 -13.79 4.60 2.08
CA LEU A 51 -12.42 4.93 1.74
C LEU A 51 -12.44 5.87 0.54
N ASP A 52 -11.65 6.94 0.60
CA ASP A 52 -11.66 7.99 -0.42
C ASP A 52 -11.30 7.43 -1.81
N VAL A 53 -10.20 6.67 -1.92
CA VAL A 53 -9.76 6.06 -3.18
C VAL A 53 -9.17 4.66 -2.96
N ALA A 54 -9.67 3.66 -3.69
CA ALA A 54 -8.95 2.40 -3.89
C ALA A 54 -8.45 2.34 -5.34
N ALA A 55 -7.21 1.94 -5.54
CA ALA A 55 -6.66 1.80 -6.87
C ALA A 55 -5.89 0.50 -7.02
N TYR A 56 -5.83 -0.03 -8.23
CA TYR A 56 -5.05 -1.23 -8.51
C TYR A 56 -4.38 -1.19 -9.87
N ARG A 57 -3.30 -1.95 -9.98
CA ARG A 57 -2.61 -2.22 -11.24
C ARG A 57 -2.23 -3.69 -11.31
N ILE A 58 -2.51 -4.29 -12.45
CA ILE A 58 -2.28 -5.71 -12.74
C ILE A 58 -1.08 -5.81 -13.70
N PHE A 59 -0.13 -6.67 -13.36
CA PHE A 59 1.04 -7.01 -14.16
C PHE A 59 0.94 -8.50 -14.49
N ASN A 60 0.59 -8.81 -15.74
CA ASN A 60 0.40 -10.17 -16.20
C ASN A 60 1.66 -10.71 -16.89
N GLY A 61 2.05 -11.93 -16.54
CA GLY A 61 3.02 -12.70 -17.30
C GLY A 61 2.44 -13.16 -18.64
N VAL A 62 3.32 -13.59 -19.55
CA VAL A 62 2.90 -14.20 -20.83
C VAL A 62 2.01 -15.43 -20.62
N ASP A 63 1.20 -15.76 -21.65
CA ASP A 63 0.24 -16.89 -21.76
C ASP A 63 0.88 -18.30 -21.65
N GLU A 64 1.80 -18.49 -20.72
CA GLU A 64 2.45 -19.76 -20.42
C GLU A 64 2.03 -20.25 -19.04
N LYS A 65 1.46 -21.45 -18.98
CA LYS A 65 1.02 -22.04 -17.72
C LYS A 65 2.19 -22.48 -16.79
N PRO A 66 2.04 -22.32 -15.46
CA PRO A 66 1.00 -21.51 -14.81
C PRO A 66 1.24 -20.03 -15.12
N GLU A 67 0.16 -19.32 -15.46
CA GLU A 67 0.18 -17.86 -15.61
C GLU A 67 0.61 -17.25 -14.27
N VAL A 68 1.38 -16.17 -14.31
CA VAL A 68 1.82 -15.46 -13.10
C VAL A 68 1.32 -14.03 -13.15
N THR A 69 0.70 -13.59 -12.06
CA THR A 69 0.12 -12.25 -11.97
C THR A 69 0.61 -11.55 -10.73
N CYS A 70 1.11 -10.33 -10.89
CA CYS A 70 1.36 -9.44 -9.77
C CYS A 70 0.28 -8.36 -9.77
N VAL A 71 -0.41 -8.20 -8.65
CA VAL A 71 -1.40 -7.13 -8.45
C VAL A 71 -0.92 -6.23 -7.32
N ILE A 72 -0.89 -4.93 -7.56
CA ILE A 72 -0.65 -3.94 -6.50
C ILE A 72 -1.94 -3.17 -6.27
N ASN A 73 -2.43 -3.19 -5.04
CA ASN A 73 -3.58 -2.43 -4.57
C ASN A 73 -3.10 -1.29 -3.66
N LEU A 74 -3.59 -0.08 -3.91
CA LEU A 74 -3.37 1.11 -3.10
C LEU A 74 -4.69 1.47 -2.42
N LEU A 75 -4.68 1.52 -1.09
CA LEU A 75 -5.84 1.85 -0.27
C LEU A 75 -5.58 3.22 0.33
N ILE A 76 -6.15 4.25 -0.31
CA ILE A 76 -5.72 5.63 -0.16
C ILE A 76 -6.80 6.43 0.57
N GLU A 77 -6.41 7.00 1.70
CA GLU A 77 -7.14 8.11 2.30
C GLU A 77 -6.53 9.43 1.82
N VAL A 78 -7.35 10.43 1.52
CA VAL A 78 -6.95 11.77 1.11
C VAL A 78 -7.25 12.76 2.24
N LYS A 79 -6.28 13.63 2.54
CA LYS A 79 -6.47 14.69 3.55
C LYS A 79 -5.97 16.02 3.01
N LYS A 80 -6.87 17.01 2.97
CA LYS A 80 -6.52 18.40 2.71
C LYS A 80 -6.33 19.12 4.03
N THR A 81 -5.20 19.79 4.21
CA THR A 81 -4.94 20.55 5.44
C THR A 81 -4.10 21.79 5.18
N ALA A 82 -4.48 22.90 5.79
CA ALA A 82 -3.62 24.08 5.89
C ALA A 82 -2.67 24.00 7.09
N ASP A 83 -3.01 23.17 8.09
CA ASP A 83 -2.21 22.96 9.29
C ASP A 83 -1.25 21.80 9.04
N PRO A 84 0.07 22.00 9.18
CA PRO A 84 1.03 20.95 8.91
C PRO A 84 0.84 19.72 9.79
N PHE A 85 1.11 18.56 9.21
CA PHE A 85 1.26 17.32 9.96
C PHE A 85 2.73 17.11 10.31
N ILE A 86 2.98 16.82 11.58
CA ILE A 86 4.32 16.56 12.11
C ILE A 86 4.40 15.08 12.45
N PHE A 87 5.41 14.40 11.95
CA PHE A 87 5.72 13.02 12.27
C PHE A 87 6.98 12.94 13.12
N TYR A 88 6.91 12.20 14.22
CA TYR A 88 8.06 11.96 15.08
C TYR A 88 8.66 10.61 14.72
N SER A 89 9.90 10.61 14.27
CA SER A 89 10.57 9.44 13.71
C SER A 89 11.93 9.18 14.37
N ASN A 90 12.41 7.96 14.19
CA ASN A 90 13.72 7.52 14.64
C ASN A 90 14.35 6.59 13.62
N LYS A 91 15.68 6.41 13.69
CA LYS A 91 16.37 5.40 12.86
C LYS A 91 15.71 4.02 13.09
N PRO A 92 15.35 3.28 12.01
CA PRO A 92 14.82 1.94 12.15
C PRO A 92 15.81 1.02 12.87
N ARG A 93 15.30 0.12 13.70
CA ARG A 93 16.11 -0.88 14.40
C ARG A 93 16.43 -2.07 13.48
N SER A 94 17.43 -2.87 13.81
CA SER A 94 17.85 -4.01 12.98
C SER A 94 16.75 -5.08 12.82
N TYR A 95 15.94 -5.31 13.86
CA TYR A 95 14.83 -6.25 13.82
C TYR A 95 13.57 -5.68 13.15
N GLU A 96 13.57 -4.38 12.88
CA GLU A 96 12.54 -3.65 12.15
C GLU A 96 12.76 -3.71 10.64
N GLY A 97 13.80 -4.43 10.21
CA GLY A 97 14.10 -4.76 8.83
C GLY A 97 13.10 -5.72 8.19
N PRO A 98 13.51 -6.48 7.15
CA PRO A 98 12.64 -7.17 6.16
C PRO A 98 11.77 -8.32 6.69
N ARG A 99 11.50 -8.37 7.98
CA ARG A 99 10.63 -9.36 8.64
C ARG A 99 9.61 -8.74 9.59
N GLY A 100 9.65 -7.42 9.81
CA GLY A 100 8.89 -6.78 10.88
C GLY A 100 7.67 -5.99 10.43
N PHE A 101 7.66 -5.48 9.20
CA PHE A 101 6.70 -4.46 8.76
C PHE A 101 6.26 -4.68 7.31
N GLY A 102 6.11 -5.95 6.94
CA GLY A 102 5.91 -6.43 5.58
C GLY A 102 4.66 -5.86 4.96
N LEU A 103 4.72 -5.55 3.67
CA LEU A 103 3.54 -5.21 2.88
C LEU A 103 2.45 -6.26 3.13
N PHE A 104 1.20 -5.84 3.30
CA PHE A 104 0.11 -6.80 3.28
C PHE A 104 0.17 -7.49 1.91
N ASN A 105 0.24 -8.81 1.93
CA ASN A 105 0.33 -9.58 0.71
C ASN A 105 -0.45 -10.88 0.81
N TRP A 106 -0.86 -11.38 -0.34
CA TRP A 106 -1.54 -12.66 -0.50
C TRP A 106 -0.95 -13.42 -1.69
N SER A 107 -0.92 -14.75 -1.63
CA SER A 107 -0.47 -15.61 -2.73
C SER A 107 -1.14 -16.97 -2.70
N ASN A 108 -1.54 -17.49 -3.86
CA ASN A 108 -2.31 -18.74 -4.01
C ASN A 108 -1.51 -20.05 -4.07
N THR A 109 -0.19 -20.05 -3.82
CA THR A 109 0.62 -21.29 -3.90
C THR A 109 1.57 -21.52 -2.71
N GLU A 110 1.47 -22.72 -2.12
CA GLU A 110 2.43 -23.29 -1.17
C GLU A 110 3.81 -23.58 -1.81
N PRO A 111 4.91 -23.66 -1.02
CA PRO A 111 6.26 -23.39 -1.48
C PRO A 111 6.91 -24.43 -2.42
N PRO A 112 7.93 -23.99 -3.21
CA PRO A 112 8.39 -22.62 -3.33
C PRO A 112 7.70 -22.00 -4.54
N GLY A 113 6.67 -21.18 -4.29
CA GLY A 113 6.01 -20.42 -5.34
C GLY A 113 6.99 -19.55 -6.14
N PRO A 114 6.54 -18.96 -7.26
CA PRO A 114 7.35 -18.13 -8.15
C PRO A 114 7.93 -16.86 -7.48
N LEU A 115 7.58 -16.54 -6.24
CA LEU A 115 8.26 -15.51 -5.44
C LEU A 115 8.51 -16.04 -4.04
N GLY A 116 9.78 -16.15 -3.65
CA GLY A 116 10.11 -16.32 -2.24
C GLY A 116 9.91 -15.00 -1.48
N TYR A 117 9.43 -15.07 -0.23
CA TYR A 117 9.27 -13.92 0.67
C TYR A 117 10.51 -13.00 0.74
N LYS A 118 11.71 -13.59 0.70
CA LYS A 118 12.98 -12.85 0.66
C LYS A 118 13.14 -11.96 -0.59
N GLY A 119 12.57 -12.34 -1.73
CA GLY A 119 12.60 -11.57 -2.96
C GLY A 119 11.77 -10.30 -2.80
N ILE A 120 10.50 -10.47 -2.41
CA ILE A 120 9.55 -9.40 -2.12
C ILE A 120 10.16 -8.37 -1.17
N GLU A 121 10.65 -8.83 -0.02
CA GLU A 121 11.20 -7.98 1.03
C GLU A 121 12.46 -7.20 0.61
N ARG A 122 13.26 -7.75 -0.33
CA ARG A 122 14.47 -7.07 -0.83
C ARG A 122 14.17 -5.96 -1.82
N SER A 123 13.02 -6.01 -2.47
CA SER A 123 12.64 -5.09 -3.55
C SER A 123 11.48 -4.18 -3.18
N ARG A 124 10.81 -4.41 -2.05
CA ARG A 124 9.61 -3.67 -1.69
C ARG A 124 9.84 -2.16 -1.68
N PRO A 125 8.80 -1.38 -2.03
CA PRO A 125 8.84 0.07 -1.88
C PRO A 125 9.17 0.39 -0.41
N PHE A 126 9.97 1.43 -0.20
CA PHE A 126 10.33 1.92 1.14
C PHE A 126 11.00 0.88 2.06
N LYS A 127 11.72 -0.11 1.52
CA LYS A 127 12.40 -1.14 2.34
C LYS A 127 13.38 -0.60 3.37
N ASN A 128 13.95 0.59 3.13
CA ASN A 128 14.99 1.22 3.95
C ASN A 128 14.64 2.70 4.17
N PRO A 129 13.60 3.02 4.96
CA PRO A 129 13.34 4.41 5.27
C PRO A 129 14.50 4.94 6.15
N GLU A 130 14.94 6.17 5.90
CA GLU A 130 15.99 6.81 6.72
C GLU A 130 15.57 6.87 8.19
N HIS A 131 14.31 7.27 8.41
CA HIS A 131 13.64 7.25 9.68
C HIS A 131 12.25 6.63 9.56
N LEU A 132 11.77 6.03 10.64
CA LEU A 132 10.47 5.39 10.71
C LEU A 132 9.59 6.13 11.72
N ALA A 133 8.50 6.73 11.25
CA ALA A 133 7.61 7.50 12.12
C ALA A 133 6.81 6.60 13.07
N ARG A 134 6.67 7.05 14.31
CA ARG A 134 6.03 6.30 15.42
C ARG A 134 4.93 7.08 16.12
N SER A 135 4.95 8.39 15.96
CA SER A 135 3.94 9.29 16.50
C SER A 135 3.73 10.45 15.53
N TYR A 136 2.63 11.16 15.71
CA TYR A 136 2.28 12.32 14.89
C TYR A 136 1.49 13.34 15.69
N ALA A 137 1.46 14.57 15.19
CA ALA A 137 0.62 15.65 15.73
C ALA A 137 0.26 16.65 14.62
N ALA A 138 -0.89 17.31 14.73
CA ALA A 138 -1.16 18.52 13.97
C ALA A 138 -0.44 19.71 14.62
N PHE A 139 0.11 20.61 13.79
CA PHE A 139 0.94 21.74 14.26
C PHE A 139 0.22 22.69 15.23
N ARG A 140 -1.03 23.09 14.93
CA ARG A 140 -1.69 24.21 15.64
C ARG A 140 -2.28 23.85 16.99
N ASP A 141 -2.91 22.69 17.11
CA ASP A 141 -3.68 22.33 18.30
C ASP A 141 -3.24 21.00 18.93
N GLY A 142 -2.18 20.38 18.39
CA GLY A 142 -1.69 19.08 18.82
C GLY A 142 -2.72 17.96 18.63
N LYS A 143 -3.87 18.22 17.98
CA LYS A 143 -4.90 17.20 17.79
C LYS A 143 -4.41 16.17 16.79
N THR A 144 -4.63 14.91 17.13
CA THR A 144 -4.17 13.76 16.34
C THR A 144 -5.30 13.11 15.55
N ASN A 145 -6.56 13.43 15.87
CA ASN A 145 -7.73 12.71 15.38
C ASN A 145 -7.82 12.64 13.85
N GLN A 146 -7.52 13.73 13.15
CA GLN A 146 -7.62 13.78 11.68
C GLN A 146 -6.57 12.91 10.99
N ILE A 147 -5.35 12.90 11.52
CA ILE A 147 -4.25 12.06 11.03
C ILE A 147 -4.56 10.60 11.35
N GLN A 148 -4.97 10.34 12.59
CA GLN A 148 -5.27 9.01 13.09
C GLN A 148 -6.40 8.34 12.31
N SER A 149 -7.51 9.04 12.07
CA SER A 149 -8.64 8.45 11.36
C SER A 149 -8.27 8.07 9.93
N GLY A 150 -7.49 8.91 9.24
CA GLY A 150 -7.06 8.61 7.87
C GLY A 150 -6.10 7.42 7.79
N ILE A 151 -5.11 7.38 8.69
CA ILE A 151 -4.17 6.24 8.80
C ILE A 151 -4.93 4.94 9.09
N LEU A 152 -5.84 4.95 10.07
CA LEU A 152 -6.61 3.76 10.45
C LEU A 152 -7.58 3.31 9.37
N SER A 153 -8.23 4.24 8.67
CA SER A 153 -9.12 3.96 7.54
C SER A 153 -8.39 3.17 6.46
N ALA A 154 -7.31 3.73 5.91
CA ALA A 154 -6.47 3.09 4.90
C ALA A 154 -5.90 1.74 5.37
N PHE A 155 -5.44 1.67 6.62
CA PHE A 155 -4.87 0.45 7.20
C PHE A 155 -5.90 -0.68 7.32
N LYS A 156 -7.09 -0.39 7.84
CA LYS A 156 -8.17 -1.38 7.97
C LYS A 156 -8.73 -1.80 6.62
N ALA A 157 -8.82 -0.87 5.66
CA ALA A 157 -9.20 -1.17 4.29
C ALA A 157 -8.20 -2.14 3.63
N ALA A 158 -6.90 -1.93 3.84
CA ALA A 158 -5.87 -2.84 3.31
C ALA A 158 -5.99 -4.27 3.88
N ILE A 159 -6.29 -4.40 5.18
CA ILE A 159 -6.56 -5.72 5.79
C ILE A 159 -7.83 -6.34 5.19
N HIS A 160 -8.90 -5.56 5.07
CA HIS A 160 -10.16 -6.03 4.50
C HIS A 160 -9.98 -6.59 3.08
N GLU A 161 -9.30 -5.85 2.21
CA GLU A 161 -9.05 -6.27 0.83
C GLU A 161 -8.11 -7.49 0.76
N GLN A 162 -7.11 -7.57 1.64
CA GLN A 162 -6.24 -8.73 1.72
C GLN A 162 -7.00 -10.02 2.05
N GLU A 163 -7.91 -9.96 3.04
CA GLU A 163 -8.67 -11.13 3.50
C GLU A 163 -9.69 -11.63 2.48
N ARG A 164 -10.09 -10.79 1.52
CA ARG A 164 -11.05 -11.14 0.46
C ARG A 164 -10.40 -11.74 -0.79
N CYS A 165 -9.06 -11.83 -0.84
CA CYS A 165 -8.36 -12.36 -2.02
C CYS A 165 -8.77 -13.79 -2.38
N ASP A 166 -9.00 -14.64 -1.38
CA ASP A 166 -9.39 -16.04 -1.58
C ASP A 166 -10.72 -16.16 -2.35
N GLU A 167 -11.58 -15.13 -2.32
CA GLU A 167 -12.85 -15.10 -3.05
C GLU A 167 -12.68 -14.78 -4.54
N THR A 168 -11.56 -14.16 -4.92
CA THR A 168 -11.41 -13.46 -6.21
C THR A 168 -10.45 -14.17 -7.16
N TYR A 169 -9.41 -14.84 -6.65
CA TYR A 169 -8.34 -15.40 -7.46
C TYR A 169 -8.40 -16.92 -7.54
N SER A 170 -7.90 -17.47 -8.65
CA SER A 170 -7.98 -18.90 -8.96
C SER A 170 -6.78 -19.68 -8.42
N ASP A 171 -6.97 -20.93 -8.02
CA ASP A 171 -5.89 -21.83 -7.57
C ASP A 171 -4.93 -22.29 -8.70
N VAL A 172 -5.21 -21.97 -9.97
CA VAL A 172 -4.42 -22.47 -11.12
C VAL A 172 -3.33 -21.54 -11.62
N SER A 173 -3.32 -20.28 -11.16
CA SER A 173 -2.30 -19.26 -11.47
C SER A 173 -1.28 -19.15 -10.33
N GLY A 174 -0.14 -18.53 -10.57
CA GLY A 174 0.80 -18.10 -9.54
C GLY A 174 0.58 -16.61 -9.28
N ASP A 175 -0.43 -16.27 -8.49
CA ASP A 175 -0.82 -14.89 -8.25
C ASP A 175 -0.19 -14.37 -6.96
N ILE A 176 0.23 -13.11 -7.00
CA ILE A 176 0.61 -12.36 -5.82
C ILE A 176 -0.12 -11.01 -5.81
N CYS A 177 -0.73 -10.70 -4.68
CA CYS A 177 -1.42 -9.44 -4.47
C CYS A 177 -0.75 -8.69 -3.32
N PHE A 178 -0.51 -7.40 -3.51
CA PHE A 178 -0.02 -6.48 -2.48
C PHE A 178 -1.09 -5.47 -2.11
N PHE A 179 -1.22 -5.14 -0.83
CA PHE A 179 -2.18 -4.17 -0.30
C PHE A 179 -1.41 -3.09 0.46
N ILE A 180 -1.38 -1.89 -0.10
CA ILE A 180 -0.58 -0.78 0.39
C ILE A 180 -1.51 0.26 1.01
N PRO A 181 -1.55 0.38 2.35
CA PRO A 181 -2.27 1.46 2.99
C PRO A 181 -1.49 2.78 2.80
N MET A 182 -2.18 3.80 2.34
CA MET A 182 -1.59 5.09 2.03
C MET A 182 -2.48 6.25 2.49
N MET A 183 -1.85 7.35 2.87
CA MET A 183 -2.51 8.63 3.07
C MET A 183 -1.83 9.69 2.19
N VAL A 184 -2.59 10.31 1.30
CA VAL A 184 -2.11 11.41 0.46
C VAL A 184 -2.59 12.74 1.02
N VAL A 185 -1.66 13.64 1.30
CA VAL A 185 -1.92 14.90 1.99
C VAL A 185 -1.76 16.08 1.02
N GLU A 186 -2.84 16.82 0.78
CA GLU A 186 -2.76 18.15 0.16
C GLU A 186 -2.48 19.18 1.26
N GLY A 187 -1.20 19.28 1.61
CA GLY A 187 -0.69 20.13 2.69
C GLY A 187 0.77 19.81 3.03
N PRO A 188 1.42 20.61 3.88
CA PRO A 188 2.80 20.41 4.27
C PRO A 188 2.97 19.26 5.27
N LEU A 189 4.04 18.48 5.10
CA LEU A 189 4.47 17.44 6.03
C LEU A 189 5.83 17.79 6.62
N TYR A 190 5.98 17.57 7.92
CA TYR A 190 7.24 17.74 8.63
C TYR A 190 7.62 16.46 9.34
N GLU A 191 8.92 16.21 9.39
CA GLU A 191 9.52 15.15 10.17
C GLU A 191 10.35 15.77 11.31
N CYS A 192 10.15 15.28 12.53
CA CYS A 192 10.90 15.62 13.72
C CYS A 192 11.65 14.38 14.24
N PHE A 193 12.95 14.51 14.45
CA PHE A 193 13.82 13.40 14.84
C PHE A 193 15.04 13.87 15.63
N PHE A 194 15.69 12.95 16.33
CA PHE A 194 16.99 13.21 16.98
C PHE A 194 18.10 12.65 16.11
N GLU A 195 19.10 13.50 15.84
CA GLU A 195 20.34 13.06 15.21
C GLU A 195 21.13 12.14 16.15
N GLU A 196 21.98 11.29 15.58
CA GLU A 196 22.77 10.34 16.38
C GLU A 196 23.72 11.07 17.33
N GLY A 197 23.52 10.88 18.64
CA GLY A 197 24.30 11.54 19.68
C GLY A 197 23.91 13.00 19.95
N ALA A 198 22.83 13.51 19.34
CA ALA A 198 22.33 14.85 19.60
C ALA A 198 21.27 14.87 20.71
N ASP A 199 21.33 15.90 21.56
CA ASP A 199 20.32 16.18 22.60
C ASP A 199 19.22 17.15 22.12
N THR A 200 19.31 17.62 20.88
CA THR A 200 18.37 18.59 20.31
C THR A 200 17.51 17.95 19.23
N LEU A 201 16.21 18.19 19.31
CA LEU A 201 15.24 17.78 18.29
C LEU A 201 15.48 18.59 17.00
N SER A 202 15.66 17.88 15.89
CA SER A 202 15.73 18.45 14.54
C SER A 202 14.39 18.31 13.84
N ALA A 203 14.10 19.22 12.91
CA ALA A 203 12.89 19.18 12.08
C ALA A 203 13.20 19.55 10.63
N ARG A 204 12.55 18.89 9.67
CA ARG A 204 12.62 19.23 8.24
C ARG A 204 11.28 19.02 7.55
N GLU A 205 10.99 19.83 6.53
CA GLU A 205 9.87 19.55 5.62
C GLU A 205 10.21 18.31 4.79
N VAL A 206 9.25 17.42 4.62
CA VAL A 206 9.40 16.18 3.87
C VAL A 206 8.25 16.01 2.87
N ASP A 207 8.50 15.28 1.80
CA ASP A 207 7.48 14.92 0.83
C ASP A 207 6.81 13.58 1.16
N GLU A 208 7.46 12.74 1.95
CA GLU A 208 6.97 11.43 2.34
C GLU A 208 7.52 10.99 3.70
N VAL A 209 6.73 10.16 4.39
CA VAL A 209 7.06 9.47 5.64
C VAL A 209 6.45 8.08 5.60
N VAL A 210 7.18 7.10 6.14
CA VAL A 210 6.61 5.80 6.49
C VAL A 210 6.22 5.84 7.96
N TYR A 211 4.93 5.67 8.26
CA TYR A 211 4.44 5.60 9.63
C TYR A 211 4.19 4.15 10.03
N MET A 212 4.70 3.74 11.19
CA MET A 212 4.41 2.42 11.71
C MET A 212 3.08 2.39 12.45
N GLN A 213 2.09 1.76 11.84
CA GLN A 213 0.84 1.46 12.51
C GLN A 213 0.93 0.11 13.23
N ASN A 214 0.92 0.15 14.56
CA ASN A 214 0.69 -1.03 15.39
C ASN A 214 -0.79 -1.02 15.79
N TYR A 215 -1.57 -1.96 15.25
CA TYR A 215 -2.99 -2.07 15.53
C TYR A 215 -3.28 -3.34 16.35
N HIS A 216 -4.13 -3.19 17.36
CA HIS A 216 -4.60 -4.31 18.13
C HIS A 216 -6.08 -4.15 18.48
N SER A 217 -6.89 -5.13 18.09
CA SER A 217 -8.27 -5.25 18.52
C SER A 217 -8.68 -6.71 18.61
N GLU A 218 -9.84 -6.98 19.21
CA GLU A 218 -10.42 -8.31 19.26
C GLU A 218 -10.68 -8.88 17.86
N ASN A 219 -11.14 -8.04 16.92
CA ASN A 219 -11.59 -8.48 15.60
C ASN A 219 -10.51 -8.46 14.51
N TYR A 220 -9.45 -7.66 14.69
CA TYR A 220 -8.31 -7.63 13.77
C TYR A 220 -7.07 -8.37 14.31
N GLY A 221 -7.09 -8.82 15.56
CA GLY A 221 -5.92 -9.42 16.21
C GLY A 221 -4.80 -8.40 16.44
N ARG A 222 -3.54 -8.82 16.37
CA ARG A 222 -2.37 -7.93 16.47
C ARG A 222 -1.69 -7.84 15.12
N VAL A 223 -1.72 -6.64 14.53
CA VAL A 223 -1.18 -6.37 13.20
C VAL A 223 -0.22 -5.19 13.27
N SER A 224 0.89 -5.24 12.55
CA SER A 224 1.85 -4.14 12.49
C SER A 224 2.34 -3.98 11.06
N ASN A 225 2.09 -2.82 10.47
CA ASN A 225 2.48 -2.52 9.09
C ASN A 225 2.78 -1.04 8.89
N GLY A 226 3.58 -0.74 7.87
CA GLY A 226 3.82 0.62 7.41
C GLY A 226 2.60 1.19 6.70
N VAL A 227 2.22 2.41 7.03
CA VAL A 227 1.30 3.25 6.25
C VAL A 227 2.14 4.32 5.57
N PHE A 228 2.04 4.41 4.25
CA PHE A 228 2.78 5.40 3.49
C PHE A 228 2.04 6.73 3.49
N ILE A 229 2.72 7.78 3.91
CA ILE A 229 2.14 9.11 4.03
C ILE A 229 2.96 10.02 3.13
N MET A 230 2.32 10.72 2.21
CA MET A 230 3.04 11.58 1.27
C MET A 230 2.22 12.79 0.87
N THR A 231 2.92 13.84 0.43
CA THR A 231 2.27 15.02 -0.14
C THR A 231 1.63 14.67 -1.49
N LEU A 232 0.54 15.34 -1.83
CA LEU A 232 -0.08 15.24 -3.15
C LEU A 232 0.91 15.56 -4.28
N ARG A 233 1.88 16.46 -4.01
CA ARG A 233 2.96 16.83 -4.94
C ARG A 233 3.87 15.65 -5.25
N ALA A 234 4.21 14.82 -4.26
CA ALA A 234 5.12 13.69 -4.42
C ALA A 234 4.43 12.44 -4.99
N PHE A 235 3.11 12.34 -4.87
CA PHE A 235 2.34 11.17 -5.26
C PHE A 235 2.55 10.71 -6.71
N PRO A 236 2.58 11.58 -7.76
CA PRO A 236 2.84 11.15 -9.13
C PRO A 236 4.18 10.43 -9.31
N ALA A 237 5.25 10.95 -8.69
CA ALA A 237 6.56 10.30 -8.75
C ALA A 237 6.52 8.93 -8.07
N LYS A 238 5.78 8.80 -6.96
CA LYS A 238 5.63 7.53 -6.27
C LYS A 238 4.90 6.47 -7.10
N LEU A 239 3.91 6.87 -7.90
CA LEU A 239 3.21 5.95 -8.80
C LEU A 239 4.14 5.34 -9.86
N VAL A 240 5.15 6.10 -10.30
CA VAL A 240 6.19 5.59 -11.22
C VAL A 240 7.04 4.54 -10.51
N GLU A 241 7.51 4.81 -9.30
CA GLU A 241 8.29 3.85 -8.51
C GLU A 241 7.51 2.55 -8.23
N LEU A 242 6.24 2.66 -7.86
CA LEU A 242 5.36 1.50 -7.61
C LEU A 242 5.11 0.69 -8.89
N THR A 243 5.00 1.37 -10.03
CA THR A 243 4.86 0.70 -11.33
C THR A 243 6.11 -0.10 -11.68
N GLN A 244 7.29 0.52 -11.58
CA GLN A 244 8.57 -0.14 -11.83
C GLN A 244 8.80 -1.31 -10.87
N TRP A 245 8.38 -1.17 -9.62
CA TRP A 245 8.44 -2.26 -8.66
C TRP A 245 7.53 -3.44 -9.07
N GLY A 246 6.29 -3.18 -9.50
CA GLY A 246 5.39 -4.22 -10.00
C GLY A 246 5.95 -4.97 -11.22
N GLU A 247 6.55 -4.25 -12.16
CA GLU A 247 7.27 -4.84 -13.31
C GLU A 247 8.43 -5.74 -12.86
N SER A 248 9.23 -5.28 -11.88
CA SER A 248 10.33 -6.07 -11.31
C SER A 248 9.83 -7.32 -10.58
N MET A 249 8.70 -7.24 -9.88
CA MET A 249 8.07 -8.39 -9.23
C MET A 249 7.60 -9.42 -10.24
N LEU A 250 6.89 -8.98 -11.27
CA LEU A 250 6.47 -9.86 -12.35
C LEU A 250 7.67 -10.55 -13.02
N ALA A 251 8.74 -9.81 -13.34
CA ALA A 251 9.94 -10.38 -13.94
C ALA A 251 10.57 -11.48 -13.05
N THR A 252 10.60 -11.25 -11.73
CA THR A 252 11.09 -12.23 -10.76
C THR A 252 10.18 -13.47 -10.72
N MET A 253 8.87 -13.29 -10.80
CA MET A 253 7.89 -14.40 -10.84
C MET A 253 8.09 -15.28 -12.06
N VAL A 254 8.23 -14.65 -13.24
CA VAL A 254 8.47 -15.33 -14.51
C VAL A 254 9.76 -16.14 -14.45
N GLU A 255 10.86 -15.53 -13.97
CA GLU A 255 12.15 -16.21 -13.84
C GLU A 255 12.07 -17.46 -12.95
N ASN A 256 11.39 -17.34 -11.81
CA ASN A 256 11.26 -18.45 -10.86
C ASN A 256 10.32 -19.55 -11.37
N ARG A 257 9.21 -19.19 -12.03
CA ARG A 257 8.34 -20.14 -12.73
C ARG A 257 9.15 -20.98 -13.72
N ASP A 258 10.00 -20.34 -14.53
CA ASP A 258 10.79 -21.01 -15.55
C ASP A 258 11.87 -21.92 -14.93
N LYS A 259 12.45 -21.53 -13.79
CA LYS A 259 13.36 -22.38 -13.01
C LYS A 259 12.65 -23.64 -12.49
N VAL A 260 11.40 -23.54 -12.04
CA VAL A 260 10.62 -24.71 -11.59
C VAL A 260 10.33 -25.66 -12.75
N LYS A 261 9.95 -25.16 -13.93
CA LYS A 261 9.76 -25.99 -15.14
C LYS A 261 11.01 -26.81 -15.48
N ARG A 262 12.21 -26.19 -15.43
CA ARG A 262 13.48 -26.88 -15.72
C ARG A 262 13.84 -27.99 -14.73
N LYS A 263 13.37 -27.90 -13.48
CA LYS A 263 13.68 -28.89 -12.43
C LYS A 263 12.80 -30.14 -12.46
N LYS A 264 11.64 -30.12 -13.12
CA LYS A 264 10.86 -31.33 -13.40
C LYS A 264 11.39 -31.97 -14.70
N PRO A 265 12.17 -33.06 -14.65
CA PRO A 265 12.62 -33.71 -15.89
C PRO A 265 11.42 -34.36 -16.57
N LEU A 266 11.46 -34.44 -17.90
CA LEU A 266 10.48 -35.12 -18.78
C LEU A 266 10.30 -36.65 -18.53
N GLY A 267 10.75 -37.18 -17.39
CA GLY A 267 10.95 -38.61 -17.15
C GLY A 267 10.05 -39.29 -16.13
N SER A 268 9.12 -38.60 -15.46
CA SER A 268 8.12 -39.31 -14.63
C SER A 268 6.91 -39.68 -15.46
N THR A 269 7.10 -40.56 -16.45
CA THR A 269 6.01 -41.43 -16.90
C THR A 269 5.52 -42.19 -15.68
N ILE A 270 4.38 -41.77 -15.15
CA ILE A 270 3.61 -42.56 -14.20
C ILE A 270 3.28 -43.85 -14.95
N SER A 271 3.99 -44.94 -14.63
CA SER A 271 3.61 -46.26 -15.09
C SER A 271 2.18 -46.51 -14.62
N PRO A 272 1.24 -46.88 -15.50
CA PRO A 272 -0.11 -47.21 -15.08
C PRO A 272 -0.02 -48.37 -14.09
N ASN A 273 -0.61 -48.18 -12.91
CA ASN A 273 -0.74 -49.25 -11.92
C ASN A 273 -1.44 -50.44 -12.61
N PRO A 274 -0.85 -51.65 -12.64
CA PRO A 274 -1.56 -52.81 -13.13
C PRO A 274 -2.76 -53.04 -12.22
N ALA A 275 -3.94 -53.13 -12.82
CA ALA A 275 -5.21 -53.38 -12.13
C ALA A 275 -5.10 -54.62 -11.24
N GLN A 276 -5.51 -54.48 -9.98
CA GLN A 276 -5.88 -55.58 -9.09
C GLN A 276 -7.40 -55.60 -8.96
#